data_AF-A0A9E3M836-F1
#
_entry.id   AF-A0A9E3M836-F1
#
_cell.length_a   1.000
_cell.length_b   1.000
_cell.length_c   1.000
_cell.angle_alpha   90.00
_cell.angle_beta   90.00
_cell.angle_gamma   90.00
#
_symmetry.space_group_name_H-M   'P 1'
#
loop_
_entity.id
_entity.type
_entity.pdbx_description
1 polymer ?
#
loop_
_entity_poly.entity_id
_entity_poly.type
_entity_poly.pdbx_seq_one_letter_code
_entity_poly.pdbx_strand_id
1 'polypeptide(L)'
;MEDIKMKKLILFFIFLQANLCNVTATGKTNTYVFLPEQSSVVQTGGFAGIREIHSIAGRFHLTVDFETGMASFDQVNATLSESPFLYTQSLGVLFNMTELAGTVTSDTEISFIGKTAEAYPVDVNLVVTLRDSSVEMTGRTFPPCCDFFIYNLDAVALEFTKTYYVDAVNGDDNNDGLNPKTAFATIQKGIDNAADGDTIIVFPGLYTEIINFLGKNISLKSTDPTKSHIVKSTIISGMVYFRGTEDPSCTLTGFNIDGYINGFDWEIDPNGVNHTHATISHCVLENFITGCGRLIYACDGTISNCTVANIGYMCLRPWPAPAIVGCHGLIENCAFVAVSDGIEVLEGGTCTIKNCILYRNTWAVVPSGATLNIWYSNFEGGRDRIWGNGIVNWGPGNIDTDPCFARLGNWQAEGDYHLKSQAGRWEPNSQTWVQDNVTSPCIDAGDIYNPIGHEPFPNGGLINMGAFGGTAEASKSYFGKPVCETIVAGDVNGDCRVNFLDFQLTALHWLEDNTPPPPPLLLSPPP
;
A
#
# COMPACT_ATOMS: atom_id res chain seq x y z
N MET A 1 56.44 30.73 -7.05
CA MET A 1 55.96 29.94 -8.23
C MET A 1 55.29 28.63 -7.82
N GLU A 2 55.42 28.17 -6.58
CA GLU A 2 54.72 27.00 -6.03
C GLU A 2 53.26 27.29 -5.61
N ASP A 3 52.97 28.49 -5.10
CA ASP A 3 51.62 28.87 -4.64
C ASP A 3 50.55 28.89 -5.75
N ILE A 4 50.95 29.20 -6.99
CA ILE A 4 50.03 29.28 -8.14
C ILE A 4 49.73 27.88 -8.70
N LYS A 5 50.66 26.92 -8.54
CA LYS A 5 50.43 25.52 -8.91
C LYS A 5 49.50 24.82 -7.91
N MET A 6 49.62 25.14 -6.62
CA MET A 6 48.79 24.57 -5.56
C MET A 6 47.34 25.10 -5.62
N LYS A 7 47.14 26.39 -5.93
CA LYS A 7 45.80 26.95 -6.16
C LYS A 7 45.12 26.39 -7.41
N LYS A 8 45.85 26.10 -8.50
CA LYS A 8 45.27 25.45 -9.68
C LYS A 8 44.94 23.97 -9.47
N LEU A 9 45.73 23.26 -8.66
CA LEU A 9 45.46 21.85 -8.34
C LEU A 9 44.25 21.70 -7.41
N ILE A 10 44.08 22.61 -6.45
CA ILE A 10 42.90 22.66 -5.55
C ILE A 10 41.64 23.07 -6.31
N LEU A 11 41.72 24.05 -7.24
CA LEU A 11 40.56 24.41 -8.07
C LEU A 11 40.14 23.29 -9.04
N PHE A 12 41.11 22.51 -9.56
CA PHE A 12 40.82 21.38 -10.45
C PHE A 12 40.21 20.19 -9.69
N PHE A 13 40.58 19.96 -8.42
CA PHE A 13 39.94 18.95 -7.55
C PHE A 13 38.55 19.38 -7.07
N ILE A 14 38.31 20.67 -6.82
CA ILE A 14 36.98 21.19 -6.48
C ILE A 14 36.02 21.11 -7.69
N PHE A 15 36.51 21.33 -8.92
CA PHE A 15 35.72 21.14 -10.14
C PHE A 15 35.48 19.66 -10.50
N LEU A 16 36.35 18.73 -10.06
CA LEU A 16 36.17 17.29 -10.27
C LEU A 16 35.25 16.66 -9.20
N GLN A 17 35.20 17.20 -7.98
CA GLN A 17 34.24 16.79 -6.94
C GLN A 17 32.85 17.40 -7.14
N ALA A 18 32.73 18.58 -7.76
CA ALA A 18 31.43 19.17 -8.10
C ALA A 18 30.73 18.48 -9.29
N ASN A 19 31.43 17.67 -10.08
CA ASN A 19 30.85 16.85 -11.16
C ASN A 19 30.62 15.37 -10.76
N LEU A 20 30.88 15.01 -9.51
CA LEU A 20 30.60 13.67 -8.94
C LEU A 20 29.63 13.73 -7.76
N CYS A 21 29.00 14.88 -7.55
CA CYS A 21 27.91 15.06 -6.60
C CYS A 21 26.72 15.75 -7.29
N ASN A 22 26.25 15.17 -8.39
CA ASN A 22 24.84 15.26 -8.71
C ASN A 22 24.15 14.17 -7.89
N VAL A 23 24.03 14.39 -6.59
CA VAL A 23 22.81 13.95 -5.91
C VAL A 23 21.82 15.06 -6.22
N THR A 24 21.28 15.04 -7.44
CA THR A 24 19.97 15.64 -7.65
C THR A 24 19.03 14.76 -6.84
N ALA A 25 18.67 15.20 -5.63
CA ALA A 25 17.38 14.86 -5.09
C ALA A 25 16.38 15.28 -6.17
N THR A 26 15.83 14.30 -6.88
CA THR A 26 14.92 14.53 -7.99
C THR A 26 13.55 14.75 -7.37
N GLY A 27 13.05 16.00 -7.41
CA GLY A 27 11.67 16.30 -7.09
C GLY A 27 10.73 15.33 -7.82
N LYS A 28 9.73 14.80 -7.11
CA LYS A 28 8.77 13.83 -7.64
C LYS A 28 7.89 14.53 -8.65
N THR A 29 7.83 14.02 -9.88
CA THR A 29 7.04 14.60 -10.97
C THR A 29 5.85 13.70 -11.29
N ASN A 30 4.66 14.20 -11.03
CA ASN A 30 3.41 13.49 -11.27
C ASN A 30 2.62 14.16 -12.41
N THR A 31 1.91 13.35 -13.19
CA THR A 31 0.98 13.84 -14.21
C THR A 31 -0.42 13.90 -13.61
N TYR A 32 -1.15 14.98 -13.83
CA TYR A 32 -2.53 15.15 -13.35
C TYR A 32 -3.49 15.44 -14.51
N VAL A 33 -4.73 14.96 -14.41
CA VAL A 33 -5.82 15.20 -15.35
C VAL A 33 -6.95 15.95 -14.66
N PHE A 34 -7.31 17.12 -15.17
CA PHE A 34 -8.43 17.90 -14.65
C PHE A 34 -9.76 17.17 -14.82
N LEU A 35 -10.62 17.25 -13.80
CA LEU A 35 -12.00 16.79 -13.83
C LEU A 35 -12.90 17.95 -14.31
N PRO A 36 -13.44 17.93 -15.54
CA PRO A 36 -14.16 19.10 -16.09
C PRO A 36 -15.38 19.54 -15.28
N GLU A 37 -16.06 18.59 -14.64
CA GLU A 37 -17.24 18.86 -13.80
C GLU A 37 -16.89 19.45 -12.43
N GLN A 38 -15.62 19.38 -12.02
CA GLN A 38 -15.11 19.89 -10.74
C GLN A 38 -14.01 20.93 -10.94
N SER A 39 -13.81 21.38 -12.17
CA SER A 39 -12.72 22.29 -12.52
C SER A 39 -13.22 23.44 -13.34
N SER A 40 -13.09 24.65 -12.79
CA SER A 40 -13.61 25.86 -13.41
C SER A 40 -12.67 27.06 -13.28
N VAL A 41 -12.74 27.93 -14.28
CA VAL A 41 -12.28 29.31 -14.19
C VAL A 41 -13.48 30.23 -14.27
N VAL A 42 -13.63 31.09 -13.28
CA VAL A 42 -14.63 32.16 -13.28
C VAL A 42 -13.97 33.46 -13.73
N GLN A 43 -14.32 33.92 -14.93
CA GLN A 43 -13.91 35.22 -15.46
C GLN A 43 -14.90 36.30 -14.99
N THR A 44 -14.39 37.37 -14.36
CA THR A 44 -15.20 38.52 -13.96
C THR A 44 -14.56 39.84 -14.39
N GLY A 45 -15.38 40.85 -14.73
CA GLY A 45 -14.92 42.23 -14.97
C GLY A 45 -15.17 42.76 -16.39
N GLY A 46 -14.31 43.69 -16.83
CA GLY A 46 -14.48 44.45 -18.07
C GLY A 46 -15.54 45.56 -17.98
N PHE A 47 -15.60 46.42 -19.01
CA PHE A 47 -16.48 47.60 -19.09
C PHE A 47 -17.99 47.30 -19.01
N ALA A 48 -18.38 46.03 -19.16
CA ALA A 48 -19.77 45.57 -19.09
C ALA A 48 -20.11 44.70 -17.87
N GLY A 49 -19.16 44.43 -16.97
CA GLY A 49 -19.39 43.59 -15.79
C GLY A 49 -19.68 42.12 -16.12
N ILE A 50 -18.93 41.54 -17.06
CA ILE A 50 -19.09 40.16 -17.53
C ILE A 50 -18.80 39.19 -16.38
N ARG A 51 -19.57 38.10 -16.30
CA ARG A 51 -19.29 36.94 -15.44
C ARG A 51 -19.53 35.66 -16.23
N GLU A 52 -18.46 34.95 -16.54
CA GLU A 52 -18.49 33.66 -17.25
C GLU A 52 -17.80 32.57 -16.43
N ILE A 53 -18.23 31.34 -16.62
CA ILE A 53 -17.66 30.15 -15.98
C ILE A 53 -17.23 29.21 -17.11
N HIS A 54 -15.98 28.81 -17.10
CA HIS A 54 -15.42 27.89 -18.10
C HIS A 54 -14.97 26.63 -17.39
N SER A 55 -15.33 25.46 -17.91
CA SER A 55 -14.78 24.20 -17.41
C SER A 55 -13.35 24.00 -17.93
N ILE A 56 -12.55 23.23 -17.19
CA ILE A 56 -11.16 22.93 -17.54
C ILE A 56 -11.05 21.45 -17.93
N ALA A 57 -10.48 21.17 -19.10
CA ALA A 57 -10.15 19.82 -19.52
C ALA A 57 -8.69 19.73 -19.96
N GLY A 58 -8.04 18.61 -19.67
CA GLY A 58 -6.65 18.36 -20.08
C GLY A 58 -5.75 17.99 -18.91
N ARG A 59 -4.44 18.17 -19.08
CA ARG A 59 -3.43 17.62 -18.18
C ARG A 59 -2.33 18.61 -17.85
N PHE A 60 -1.58 18.33 -16.79
CA PHE A 60 -0.34 19.03 -16.43
C PHE A 60 0.61 18.11 -15.69
N HIS A 61 1.90 18.46 -15.68
CA HIS A 61 2.88 17.88 -14.77
C HIS A 61 3.11 18.83 -13.60
N LEU A 62 3.23 18.26 -12.41
CA LEU A 62 3.63 18.96 -11.20
C LEU A 62 4.84 18.23 -10.61
N THR A 63 5.95 18.95 -10.51
CA THR A 63 7.16 18.49 -9.82
C THR A 63 7.20 19.11 -8.45
N VAL A 64 7.32 18.29 -7.40
CA VAL A 64 7.42 18.72 -6.00
C VAL A 64 8.67 18.14 -5.37
N ASP A 65 9.47 19.00 -4.75
CA ASP A 65 10.65 18.62 -3.99
C ASP A 65 10.47 19.11 -2.55
N PHE A 66 10.14 18.18 -1.66
CA PHE A 66 9.94 18.48 -0.25
C PHE A 66 11.25 18.75 0.49
N GLU A 67 12.40 18.27 -0.01
CA GLU A 67 13.70 18.51 0.62
C GLU A 67 14.17 19.94 0.38
N THR A 68 14.00 20.43 -0.85
CA THR A 68 14.37 21.81 -1.21
C THR A 68 13.23 22.81 -0.96
N GLY A 69 12.01 22.32 -0.75
CA GLY A 69 10.81 23.15 -0.59
C GLY A 69 10.35 23.82 -1.88
N MET A 70 10.75 23.29 -3.04
CA MET A 70 10.46 23.85 -4.36
C MET A 70 9.42 23.04 -5.12
N ALA A 71 8.65 23.70 -5.96
CA ALA A 71 7.74 23.06 -6.91
C ALA A 71 7.65 23.80 -8.24
N SER A 72 7.25 23.11 -9.29
CA SER A 72 7.09 23.69 -10.63
C SER A 72 6.03 22.96 -11.44
N PHE A 73 5.42 23.68 -12.39
CA PHE A 73 4.56 23.08 -13.40
C PHE A 73 5.31 22.89 -14.71
N ASP A 74 5.03 21.80 -15.42
CA ASP A 74 5.45 21.59 -16.81
C ASP A 74 4.30 20.94 -17.61
N GLN A 75 4.40 20.95 -18.95
CA GLN A 75 3.45 20.32 -19.88
C GLN A 75 1.97 20.59 -19.57
N VAL A 76 1.62 21.85 -19.29
CA VAL A 76 0.25 22.29 -18.98
C VAL A 76 -0.61 22.32 -20.25
N ASN A 77 -1.05 21.14 -20.68
CA ASN A 77 -1.95 20.90 -21.79
C ASN A 77 -3.40 20.91 -21.30
N ALA A 78 -3.84 22.02 -20.71
CA ALA A 78 -5.18 22.21 -20.18
C ALA A 78 -5.89 23.37 -20.88
N THR A 79 -7.12 23.10 -21.34
CA THR A 79 -7.94 24.03 -22.11
C THR A 79 -9.24 24.38 -21.41
N LEU A 80 -9.69 25.61 -21.60
CA LEU A 80 -10.97 26.13 -21.11
C LEU A 80 -12.07 25.88 -22.14
N SER A 81 -13.30 25.62 -21.68
CA SER A 81 -14.46 25.51 -22.56
C SER A 81 -14.68 26.79 -23.36
N GLU A 82 -15.04 26.65 -24.65
CA GLU A 82 -15.11 27.75 -25.62
C GLU A 82 -15.92 28.96 -25.12
N SER A 83 -15.37 30.17 -25.31
CA SER A 83 -16.09 31.44 -25.15
C SER A 83 -15.63 32.45 -26.21
N PRO A 84 -16.54 33.25 -26.77
CA PRO A 84 -16.20 34.30 -27.73
C PRO A 84 -15.45 35.48 -27.10
N PHE A 85 -15.40 35.57 -25.77
CA PHE A 85 -14.75 36.67 -25.04
C PHE A 85 -13.39 36.28 -24.44
N LEU A 86 -12.98 35.01 -24.57
CA LEU A 86 -11.75 34.48 -24.01
C LEU A 86 -10.67 34.40 -25.08
N TYR A 87 -9.70 35.31 -25.02
CA TYR A 87 -8.60 35.38 -26.01
C TYR A 87 -7.60 34.22 -25.91
N THR A 88 -7.46 33.62 -24.71
CA THR A 88 -6.63 32.42 -24.48
C THR A 88 -7.49 31.25 -24.06
N GLN A 89 -7.41 30.13 -24.78
CA GLN A 89 -8.08 28.90 -24.40
C GLN A 89 -7.20 28.00 -23.53
N SER A 90 -5.95 28.37 -23.25
CA SER A 90 -5.02 27.56 -22.44
C SER A 90 -4.92 28.08 -21.01
N LEU A 91 -5.09 27.17 -20.04
CA LEU A 91 -4.93 27.47 -18.62
C LEU A 91 -3.47 27.84 -18.29
N GLY A 92 -2.51 27.12 -18.87
CA GLY A 92 -1.08 27.35 -18.68
C GLY A 92 -0.67 28.76 -19.10
N VAL A 93 -1.24 29.27 -20.21
CA VAL A 93 -1.03 30.64 -20.66
C VAL A 93 -1.74 31.64 -19.75
N LEU A 94 -2.99 31.38 -19.37
CA LEU A 94 -3.81 32.29 -18.57
C LEU A 94 -3.17 32.65 -17.22
N PHE A 95 -2.56 31.67 -16.55
CA PHE A 95 -1.90 31.84 -15.26
C PHE A 95 -0.37 31.83 -15.34
N ASN A 96 0.20 31.72 -16.54
CA ASN A 96 1.65 31.60 -16.77
C ASN A 96 2.31 30.46 -15.95
N MET A 97 1.62 29.32 -15.87
CA MET A 97 1.90 28.28 -14.88
C MET A 97 3.33 27.72 -14.95
N THR A 98 3.87 27.52 -16.17
CA THR A 98 5.20 26.92 -16.38
C THR A 98 6.37 27.83 -15.96
N GLU A 99 6.10 29.13 -15.76
CA GLU A 99 7.10 30.11 -15.29
C GLU A 99 6.93 30.44 -13.80
N LEU A 100 5.91 29.90 -13.14
CA LEU A 100 5.71 30.09 -11.71
C LEU A 100 6.69 29.20 -10.92
N ALA A 101 7.39 29.81 -9.97
CA ALA A 101 8.14 29.08 -8.96
C ALA A 101 7.22 28.80 -7.76
N GLY A 102 7.03 27.51 -7.47
CA GLY A 102 6.26 27.06 -6.31
C GLY A 102 7.13 26.96 -5.07
N THR A 103 6.57 27.35 -3.93
CA THR A 103 7.16 27.16 -2.60
C THR A 103 6.27 26.21 -1.81
N VAL A 104 6.84 25.11 -1.32
CA VAL A 104 6.14 24.16 -0.43
C VAL A 104 5.96 24.83 0.92
N THR A 105 4.72 25.04 1.34
CA THR A 105 4.39 25.73 2.61
C THR A 105 4.04 24.75 3.73
N SER A 106 3.65 23.54 3.39
CA SER A 106 3.43 22.40 4.29
C SER A 106 3.51 21.09 3.50
N ASP A 107 3.39 19.95 4.18
CA ASP A 107 3.40 18.63 3.56
C ASP A 107 2.27 18.43 2.53
N THR A 108 1.23 19.27 2.57
CA THR A 108 0.06 19.18 1.69
C THR A 108 -0.21 20.45 0.88
N GLU A 109 0.51 21.54 1.06
CA GLU A 109 0.23 22.80 0.38
C GLU A 109 1.45 23.41 -0.28
N ILE A 110 1.24 23.93 -1.49
CA ILE A 110 2.25 24.58 -2.32
C ILE A 110 1.68 25.91 -2.80
N SER A 111 2.41 27.00 -2.58
CA SER A 111 2.06 28.33 -3.07
C SER A 111 2.88 28.70 -4.30
N PHE A 112 2.21 29.14 -5.36
CA PHE A 112 2.82 29.68 -6.57
C PHE A 112 2.45 31.15 -6.69
N ILE A 113 3.45 32.03 -6.62
CA ILE A 113 3.26 33.48 -6.73
C ILE A 113 4.13 33.98 -7.87
N GLY A 114 3.55 34.75 -8.78
CA GLY A 114 4.28 35.28 -9.93
C GLY A 114 3.46 36.28 -10.72
N LYS A 115 3.79 36.42 -12.02
CA LYS A 115 3.10 37.33 -12.93
C LYS A 115 2.83 36.68 -14.28
N THR A 116 1.85 37.16 -15.02
CA THR A 116 1.59 36.75 -16.41
C THR A 116 2.70 37.22 -17.37
N ALA A 117 2.90 36.50 -18.48
CA ALA A 117 3.98 36.75 -19.45
C ALA A 117 3.69 37.87 -20.49
N GLU A 118 2.67 38.70 -20.26
CA GLU A 118 2.21 39.71 -21.24
C GLU A 118 2.91 41.07 -21.10
N ALA A 119 2.74 41.95 -22.10
CA ALA A 119 3.28 43.31 -22.10
C ALA A 119 2.83 44.17 -20.90
N TYR A 120 1.72 43.79 -20.26
CA TYR A 120 1.24 44.33 -19.00
C TYR A 120 1.09 43.19 -17.98
N PRO A 121 2.15 42.87 -17.21
CA PRO A 121 2.14 41.70 -16.32
C PRO A 121 1.14 41.89 -15.18
N VAL A 122 0.29 40.88 -14.98
CA VAL A 122 -0.74 40.79 -13.93
C VAL A 122 -0.25 39.85 -12.84
N ASP A 123 -0.46 40.18 -11.56
CA ASP A 123 -0.02 39.29 -10.48
C ASP A 123 -0.88 38.02 -10.43
N VAL A 124 -0.24 36.88 -10.19
CA VAL A 124 -0.85 35.55 -10.11
C VAL A 124 -0.57 34.95 -8.74
N ASN A 125 -1.59 34.37 -8.12
CA ASN A 125 -1.44 33.55 -6.92
C ASN A 125 -2.24 32.26 -7.09
N LEU A 126 -1.57 31.12 -7.06
CA LEU A 126 -2.17 29.79 -7.02
C LEU A 126 -1.75 29.07 -5.75
N VAL A 127 -2.66 28.28 -5.21
CA VAL A 127 -2.41 27.33 -4.13
C VAL A 127 -2.79 25.96 -4.65
N VAL A 128 -1.85 25.03 -4.57
CA VAL A 128 -2.10 23.61 -4.83
C VAL A 128 -2.13 22.89 -3.50
N THR A 129 -3.23 22.20 -3.23
CA THR A 129 -3.39 21.33 -2.08
C THR A 129 -3.33 19.88 -2.54
N LEU A 130 -2.31 19.16 -2.07
CA LEU A 130 -2.10 17.75 -2.34
C LEU A 130 -3.09 16.90 -1.51
N ARG A 131 -3.65 15.89 -2.15
CA ARG A 131 -4.42 14.79 -1.56
C ARG A 131 -3.80 13.47 -2.05
N ASP A 132 -4.24 12.35 -1.51
CA ASP A 132 -3.65 11.03 -1.78
C ASP A 132 -3.53 10.67 -3.28
N SER A 133 -4.54 10.98 -4.09
CA SER A 133 -4.53 10.69 -5.54
C SER A 133 -5.09 11.84 -6.38
N SER A 134 -5.17 13.02 -5.79
CA SER A 134 -5.70 14.21 -6.45
C SER A 134 -5.01 15.46 -5.94
N VAL A 135 -5.13 16.52 -6.72
CA VAL A 135 -4.76 17.86 -6.29
C VAL A 135 -5.94 18.78 -6.45
N GLU A 136 -6.16 19.58 -5.43
CA GLU A 136 -7.06 20.73 -5.48
C GLU A 136 -6.23 21.96 -5.80
N MET A 137 -6.67 22.76 -6.76
CA MET A 137 -5.97 23.96 -7.19
C MET A 137 -6.93 25.13 -7.12
N THR A 138 -6.60 26.09 -6.26
CA THR A 138 -7.31 27.36 -6.17
C THR A 138 -6.39 28.49 -6.53
N GLY A 139 -6.92 29.58 -7.05
CA GLY A 139 -6.07 30.72 -7.34
C GLY A 139 -6.78 31.86 -8.04
N ARG A 140 -6.07 32.96 -8.25
CA ARG A 140 -6.62 34.09 -8.99
C ARG A 140 -5.56 35.00 -9.62
N THR A 141 -5.98 35.75 -10.62
CA THR A 141 -5.21 36.88 -11.18
C THR A 141 -5.60 38.21 -10.50
N PHE A 142 -4.65 39.13 -10.37
CA PHE A 142 -4.83 40.45 -9.73
C PHE A 142 -4.35 41.57 -10.67
N PRO A 143 -5.23 42.10 -11.53
CA PRO A 143 -4.83 43.15 -12.46
C PRO A 143 -4.58 44.49 -11.75
N PRO A 144 -3.72 45.36 -12.31
CA PRO A 144 -3.32 46.63 -11.69
C PRO A 144 -4.42 47.71 -11.70
N CYS A 145 -5.46 47.58 -12.52
CA CYS A 145 -6.59 48.50 -12.57
C CYS A 145 -7.90 47.81 -12.95
N CYS A 146 -9.01 48.51 -12.73
CA CYS A 146 -10.38 48.00 -12.82
C CYS A 146 -10.92 47.72 -14.24
N ASP A 147 -10.13 47.97 -15.29
CA ASP A 147 -10.53 47.73 -16.69
C ASP A 147 -10.12 46.34 -17.21
N PHE A 148 -9.46 45.52 -16.39
CA PHE A 148 -9.03 44.16 -16.74
C PHE A 148 -9.95 43.09 -16.17
N PHE A 149 -9.93 41.91 -16.80
CA PHE A 149 -10.60 40.72 -16.28
C PHE A 149 -9.83 40.11 -15.10
N ILE A 150 -10.57 39.65 -14.10
CA ILE A 150 -10.11 38.80 -13.01
C ILE A 150 -10.50 37.37 -13.35
N TYR A 151 -9.57 36.44 -13.16
CA TYR A 151 -9.82 35.01 -13.33
C TYR A 151 -9.65 34.34 -11.97
N ASN A 152 -10.68 33.68 -11.48
CA ASN A 152 -10.61 32.84 -10.28
C ASN A 152 -10.63 31.37 -10.71
N LEU A 153 -9.63 30.61 -10.27
CA LEU A 153 -9.46 29.19 -10.51
C LEU A 153 -9.95 28.40 -9.28
N ASP A 154 -10.76 27.39 -9.54
CA ASP A 154 -11.14 26.36 -8.57
C ASP A 154 -11.20 25.02 -9.32
N ALA A 155 -10.25 24.13 -9.08
CA ALA A 155 -10.05 22.93 -9.88
C ALA A 155 -9.63 21.70 -9.08
N VAL A 156 -10.08 20.55 -9.56
CA VAL A 156 -9.70 19.23 -9.04
C VAL A 156 -9.09 18.42 -10.17
N ALA A 157 -7.89 17.90 -9.96
CA ALA A 157 -7.23 17.03 -10.92
C ALA A 157 -6.81 15.72 -10.27
N LEU A 158 -7.02 14.60 -10.97
CA LEU A 158 -6.61 13.27 -10.51
C LEU A 158 -5.24 12.93 -11.07
N GLU A 159 -4.43 12.23 -10.30
CA GLU A 159 -3.17 11.70 -10.80
C GLU A 159 -3.43 10.73 -11.96
N PHE A 160 -2.70 10.90 -13.06
CA PHE A 160 -2.79 10.03 -14.23
C PHE A 160 -1.88 8.82 -14.03
N THR A 161 -2.48 7.65 -13.90
CA THR A 161 -1.77 6.38 -13.78
C THR A 161 -2.11 5.48 -14.96
N LYS A 162 -1.15 4.68 -15.40
CA LYS A 162 -1.34 3.64 -16.41
C LYS A 162 -1.60 2.30 -15.74
N THR A 163 -2.26 1.42 -16.48
CA THR A 163 -2.39 0.02 -16.12
C THR A 163 -1.72 -0.83 -17.18
N TYR A 164 -0.75 -1.65 -16.76
CA TYR A 164 -0.11 -2.66 -17.57
C TYR A 164 -0.65 -4.05 -17.22
N TYR A 165 -0.71 -4.93 -18.21
CA TYR A 165 -1.16 -6.31 -18.09
C TYR A 165 -0.02 -7.26 -18.39
N VAL A 166 0.07 -8.33 -17.62
CA VAL A 166 1.10 -9.38 -17.74
C VAL A 166 0.43 -10.74 -17.78
N ASP A 167 0.73 -11.55 -18.78
CA ASP A 167 0.19 -12.91 -18.97
C ASP A 167 1.32 -13.85 -19.41
N ALA A 168 1.73 -14.78 -18.54
CA ALA A 168 2.82 -15.73 -18.82
C ALA A 168 2.54 -16.66 -20.01
N VAL A 169 1.27 -16.89 -20.34
CA VAL A 169 0.83 -17.88 -21.33
C VAL A 169 0.59 -17.23 -22.69
N ASN A 170 -0.08 -16.08 -22.71
CA ASN A 170 -0.50 -15.41 -23.95
C ASN A 170 0.22 -14.08 -24.23
N GLY A 171 1.02 -13.59 -23.28
CA GLY A 171 1.76 -12.33 -23.41
C GLY A 171 3.00 -12.43 -24.30
N ASP A 172 3.51 -11.27 -24.69
CA ASP A 172 4.78 -11.10 -25.41
C ASP A 172 5.44 -9.79 -24.94
N ASP A 173 6.71 -9.84 -24.57
CA ASP A 173 7.47 -8.66 -24.10
C ASP A 173 7.76 -7.63 -25.21
N ASN A 174 7.37 -7.91 -26.45
CA ASN A 174 7.33 -6.93 -27.55
C ASN A 174 6.01 -6.14 -27.61
N ASN A 175 4.99 -6.53 -26.85
CA ASN A 175 3.72 -5.79 -26.78
C ASN A 175 3.86 -4.48 -26.00
N ASP A 176 2.79 -3.67 -25.96
CA ASP A 176 2.74 -2.42 -25.19
C ASP A 176 2.29 -2.62 -23.73
N GLY A 177 1.70 -3.77 -23.39
CA GLY A 177 1.17 -4.08 -22.07
C GLY A 177 -0.10 -3.32 -21.70
N LEU A 178 -0.65 -2.44 -22.55
CA LEU A 178 -1.75 -1.53 -22.17
C LEU A 178 -3.15 -2.15 -22.27
N ASN A 179 -3.24 -3.37 -22.82
CA ASN A 179 -4.47 -4.13 -22.93
C ASN A 179 -4.22 -5.60 -22.57
N PRO A 180 -5.19 -6.33 -21.98
CA PRO A 180 -5.06 -7.77 -21.73
C PRO A 180 -4.66 -8.60 -22.96
N LYS A 181 -5.07 -8.20 -24.17
CA LYS A 181 -4.72 -8.89 -25.43
C LYS A 181 -3.31 -8.58 -25.93
N THR A 182 -2.71 -7.50 -25.45
CA THR A 182 -1.34 -7.07 -25.75
C THR A 182 -0.53 -7.04 -24.45
N ALA A 183 -0.76 -8.00 -23.56
CA ALA A 183 -0.05 -8.11 -22.29
C ALA A 183 1.44 -8.43 -22.52
N PHE A 184 2.29 -8.00 -21.58
CA PHE A 184 3.66 -8.47 -21.48
C PHE A 184 3.69 -9.95 -21.09
N ALA A 185 4.77 -10.66 -21.40
CA ALA A 185 4.96 -12.05 -20.98
C ALA A 185 5.52 -12.13 -19.55
N THR A 186 6.33 -11.14 -19.13
CA THR A 186 7.05 -11.15 -17.84
C THR A 186 6.63 -9.99 -16.93
N ILE A 187 6.65 -10.21 -15.61
CA ILE A 187 6.30 -9.17 -14.63
C ILE A 187 7.36 -8.09 -14.63
N GLN A 188 8.65 -8.46 -14.70
CA GLN A 188 9.73 -7.47 -14.71
C GLN A 188 9.59 -6.52 -15.91
N LYS A 189 9.14 -7.00 -17.08
CA LYS A 189 8.86 -6.12 -18.22
C LYS A 189 7.77 -5.09 -17.91
N GLY A 190 6.73 -5.48 -17.20
CA GLY A 190 5.72 -4.56 -16.69
C GLY A 190 6.33 -3.49 -15.79
N ILE A 191 7.17 -3.89 -14.83
CA ILE A 191 7.83 -2.97 -13.89
C ILE A 191 8.78 -2.02 -14.60
N ASP A 192 9.54 -2.50 -15.58
CA ASP A 192 10.48 -1.69 -16.34
C ASP A 192 9.78 -0.54 -17.09
N ASN A 193 8.54 -0.78 -17.58
CA ASN A 193 7.72 0.21 -18.30
C ASN A 193 6.85 1.09 -17.40
N ALA A 194 6.63 0.68 -16.16
CA ALA A 194 5.83 1.42 -15.19
C ALA A 194 6.58 2.65 -14.63
N ALA A 195 5.85 3.71 -14.35
CA ALA A 195 6.28 4.84 -13.51
C ALA A 195 5.57 4.77 -12.15
N ASP A 196 5.99 5.61 -11.19
CA ASP A 196 5.29 5.74 -9.91
C ASP A 196 3.78 5.99 -10.12
N GLY A 197 2.95 5.38 -9.29
CA GLY A 197 1.49 5.40 -9.36
C GLY A 197 0.88 4.38 -10.34
N ASP A 198 1.66 3.83 -11.28
CA ASP A 198 1.15 2.87 -12.25
C ASP A 198 0.76 1.53 -11.59
N THR A 199 -0.20 0.84 -12.21
CA THR A 199 -0.64 -0.49 -11.79
C THR A 199 -0.21 -1.55 -12.78
N ILE A 200 0.20 -2.71 -12.29
CA ILE A 200 0.53 -3.91 -13.06
C ILE A 200 -0.42 -5.01 -12.61
N ILE A 201 -1.26 -5.49 -13.53
CA ILE A 201 -2.21 -6.59 -13.30
C ILE A 201 -1.65 -7.86 -13.93
N VAL A 202 -1.46 -8.89 -13.10
CA VAL A 202 -0.85 -10.15 -13.49
C VAL A 202 -1.90 -11.25 -13.56
N PHE A 203 -2.04 -11.88 -14.73
CA PHE A 203 -2.92 -13.03 -14.93
C PHE A 203 -2.37 -14.29 -14.25
N PRO A 204 -3.22 -15.26 -13.88
CA PRO A 204 -2.76 -16.55 -13.38
C PRO A 204 -1.77 -17.22 -14.34
N GLY A 205 -0.65 -17.70 -13.80
CA GLY A 205 0.47 -18.23 -14.54
C GLY A 205 1.67 -18.52 -13.65
N LEU A 206 2.68 -19.17 -14.21
CA LEU A 206 3.98 -19.39 -13.57
C LEU A 206 4.99 -18.39 -14.12
N TYR A 207 5.50 -17.55 -13.24
CA TYR A 207 6.49 -16.51 -13.55
C TYR A 207 7.82 -16.89 -12.91
N THR A 208 8.74 -17.46 -13.69
CA THR A 208 10.09 -17.82 -13.23
C THR A 208 11.06 -16.69 -13.52
N GLU A 209 11.15 -15.75 -12.60
CA GLU A 209 11.93 -14.53 -12.74
C GLU A 209 12.32 -13.95 -11.38
N ILE A 210 13.28 -13.03 -11.37
CA ILE A 210 13.59 -12.21 -10.21
C ILE A 210 12.90 -10.87 -10.41
N ILE A 211 12.08 -10.48 -9.44
CA ILE A 211 11.30 -9.24 -9.46
C ILE A 211 12.04 -8.16 -8.68
N ASN A 212 12.33 -7.04 -9.33
CA ASN A 212 12.90 -5.85 -8.74
C ASN A 212 11.95 -4.67 -8.94
N PHE A 213 11.46 -4.09 -7.86
CA PHE A 213 10.58 -2.92 -7.90
C PHE A 213 11.31 -1.63 -8.34
N LEU A 214 12.64 -1.64 -8.38
CA LEU A 214 13.48 -0.53 -8.83
C LEU A 214 13.32 0.76 -8.03
N GLY A 215 12.77 0.70 -6.81
CA GLY A 215 12.49 1.90 -6.00
C GLY A 215 11.21 2.61 -6.42
N LYS A 216 10.42 2.03 -7.33
CA LYS A 216 9.19 2.63 -7.86
C LYS A 216 8.02 2.35 -6.92
N ASN A 217 7.15 3.35 -6.78
CA ASN A 217 5.91 3.26 -6.02
C ASN A 217 4.77 2.81 -6.93
N ILE A 218 4.75 1.52 -7.29
CA ILE A 218 3.78 0.92 -8.20
C ILE A 218 2.83 -0.03 -7.48
N SER A 219 1.66 -0.30 -8.08
CA SER A 219 0.78 -1.37 -7.61
C SER A 219 0.94 -2.64 -8.44
N LEU A 220 1.62 -3.63 -7.89
CA LEU A 220 1.73 -4.96 -8.49
C LEU A 220 0.70 -5.90 -7.86
N LYS A 221 -0.26 -6.39 -8.65
CA LYS A 221 -1.32 -7.25 -8.15
C LYS A 221 -1.72 -8.36 -9.13
N SER A 222 -2.19 -9.49 -8.60
CA SER A 222 -2.91 -10.48 -9.42
C SER A 222 -4.26 -9.94 -9.90
N THR A 223 -4.91 -10.64 -10.83
CA THR A 223 -6.22 -10.22 -11.37
C THR A 223 -7.30 -10.07 -10.31
N ASP A 224 -7.24 -10.85 -9.24
CA ASP A 224 -8.11 -10.72 -8.06
C ASP A 224 -7.39 -11.27 -6.82
N PRO A 225 -6.77 -10.40 -6.00
CA PRO A 225 -6.01 -10.82 -4.82
C PRO A 225 -6.89 -11.32 -3.68
N THR A 226 -8.21 -11.10 -3.73
CA THR A 226 -9.14 -11.50 -2.66
C THR A 226 -9.65 -12.94 -2.83
N LYS A 227 -9.27 -13.60 -3.93
CA LYS A 227 -9.66 -14.97 -4.27
C LYS A 227 -8.48 -15.90 -4.12
N SER A 228 -8.49 -16.76 -3.11
CA SER A 228 -7.38 -17.70 -2.84
C SER A 228 -7.01 -18.56 -4.04
N HIS A 229 -7.96 -18.98 -4.88
CA HIS A 229 -7.66 -19.77 -6.08
C HIS A 229 -6.91 -18.97 -7.16
N ILE A 230 -7.12 -17.66 -7.26
CA ILE A 230 -6.37 -16.76 -8.17
C ILE A 230 -4.97 -16.53 -7.62
N VAL A 231 -4.85 -16.21 -6.32
CA VAL A 231 -3.56 -16.04 -5.65
C VAL A 231 -2.69 -17.29 -5.82
N LYS A 232 -3.23 -18.48 -5.51
CA LYS A 232 -2.54 -19.77 -5.63
C LYS A 232 -2.06 -20.08 -7.05
N SER A 233 -2.81 -19.64 -8.07
CA SER A 233 -2.48 -19.88 -9.49
C SER A 233 -1.66 -18.76 -10.13
N THR A 234 -1.38 -17.67 -9.42
CA THR A 234 -0.50 -16.57 -9.88
C THR A 234 0.83 -16.70 -9.15
N ILE A 235 1.72 -17.53 -9.71
CA ILE A 235 2.92 -18.02 -9.04
C ILE A 235 4.14 -17.23 -9.48
N ILE A 236 4.84 -16.62 -8.52
CA ILE A 236 6.19 -16.07 -8.71
C ILE A 236 7.17 -17.11 -8.19
N SER A 237 7.92 -17.76 -9.07
CA SER A 237 9.01 -18.69 -8.69
C SER A 237 10.34 -17.95 -8.83
N GLY A 238 10.75 -17.32 -7.74
CA GLY A 238 11.92 -16.46 -7.68
C GLY A 238 11.84 -15.41 -6.57
N MET A 239 12.89 -14.60 -6.47
CA MET A 239 13.00 -13.56 -5.44
C MET A 239 12.23 -12.31 -5.85
N VAL A 240 11.54 -11.70 -4.90
CA VAL A 240 10.99 -10.35 -5.01
C VAL A 240 11.83 -9.43 -4.14
N TYR A 241 12.31 -8.32 -4.68
CA TYR A 241 13.04 -7.36 -3.87
C TYR A 241 12.75 -5.90 -4.23
N PHE A 242 12.90 -5.08 -3.20
CA PHE A 242 12.69 -3.65 -3.18
C PHE A 242 14.05 -2.94 -3.08
N ARG A 243 14.10 -1.64 -3.34
CA ARG A 243 15.31 -0.82 -3.12
C ARG A 243 15.41 -0.27 -1.70
N GLY A 244 14.32 -0.31 -0.94
CA GLY A 244 14.23 0.27 0.41
C GLY A 244 13.78 1.74 0.38
N THR A 245 13.38 2.25 -0.78
CA THR A 245 12.91 3.63 -0.98
C THR A 245 11.41 3.70 -1.25
N GLU A 246 10.76 2.55 -1.44
CA GLU A 246 9.34 2.44 -1.70
C GLU A 246 8.54 2.79 -0.44
N ASP A 247 7.48 3.57 -0.63
CA ASP A 247 6.56 4.05 0.39
C ASP A 247 5.28 3.18 0.45
N PRO A 248 4.33 3.43 1.38
CA PRO A 248 3.12 2.62 1.52
C PRO A 248 2.20 2.56 0.28
N SER A 249 2.35 3.46 -0.69
CA SER A 249 1.63 3.41 -1.97
C SER A 249 2.17 2.35 -2.93
N CYS A 250 3.41 1.88 -2.72
CA CYS A 250 3.93 0.70 -3.39
C CYS A 250 3.24 -0.56 -2.83
N THR A 251 2.65 -1.38 -3.68
CA THR A 251 1.90 -2.58 -3.25
C THR A 251 2.36 -3.83 -3.97
N LEU A 252 2.52 -4.92 -3.22
CA LEU A 252 2.70 -6.29 -3.72
C LEU A 252 1.54 -7.13 -3.20
N THR A 253 0.60 -7.49 -4.06
CA THR A 253 -0.70 -8.00 -3.61
C THR A 253 -1.20 -9.23 -4.36
N GLY A 254 -1.44 -10.33 -3.64
CA GLY A 254 -2.18 -11.48 -4.17
C GLY A 254 -1.35 -12.48 -4.99
N PHE A 255 -0.14 -12.81 -4.56
CA PHE A 255 0.73 -13.77 -5.26
C PHE A 255 1.05 -15.01 -4.42
N ASN A 256 1.18 -16.15 -5.08
CA ASN A 256 1.85 -17.33 -4.52
C ASN A 256 3.34 -17.23 -4.83
N ILE A 257 4.16 -16.89 -3.84
CA ILE A 257 5.58 -16.63 -4.03
C ILE A 257 6.34 -17.87 -3.57
N ASP A 258 6.83 -18.62 -4.55
CA ASP A 258 7.85 -19.67 -4.39
C ASP A 258 9.25 -19.02 -4.42
N GLY A 259 9.49 -18.18 -3.42
CA GLY A 259 10.75 -17.51 -3.17
C GLY A 259 10.74 -16.71 -1.87
N TYR A 260 11.42 -15.58 -1.84
CA TYR A 260 11.41 -14.69 -0.67
C TYR A 260 11.29 -13.23 -1.10
N ILE A 261 10.81 -12.43 -0.17
CA ILE A 261 10.65 -10.99 -0.28
C ILE A 261 11.78 -10.32 0.51
N ASN A 262 12.53 -9.45 -0.17
CA ASN A 262 13.58 -8.67 0.45
C ASN A 262 13.29 -7.17 0.32
N GLY A 263 13.20 -6.48 1.45
CA GLY A 263 12.82 -5.08 1.53
C GLY A 263 13.91 -4.08 1.17
N PHE A 264 15.10 -4.55 0.77
CA PHE A 264 16.18 -3.70 0.26
C PHE A 264 17.06 -4.44 -0.74
N ASP A 265 17.85 -3.67 -1.49
CA ASP A 265 18.85 -4.22 -2.40
C ASP A 265 20.24 -4.13 -1.77
N TRP A 266 20.83 -5.29 -1.49
CA TRP A 266 22.17 -5.43 -0.92
C TRP A 266 23.30 -4.92 -1.83
N GLU A 267 23.05 -4.77 -3.14
CA GLU A 267 24.00 -4.20 -4.08
C GLU A 267 24.13 -2.68 -3.89
N ILE A 268 23.03 -2.01 -3.53
CA ILE A 268 22.98 -0.54 -3.33
C ILE A 268 23.11 -0.16 -1.86
N ASP A 269 22.55 -0.97 -0.95
CA ASP A 269 22.66 -0.81 0.49
C ASP A 269 23.27 -2.06 1.14
N PRO A 270 24.60 -2.21 1.13
CA PRO A 270 25.28 -3.36 1.73
C PRO A 270 25.11 -3.45 3.25
N ASN A 271 24.67 -2.37 3.89
CA ASN A 271 24.48 -2.29 5.33
C ASN A 271 23.03 -2.59 5.73
N GLY A 272 22.08 -2.60 4.78
CA GLY A 272 20.66 -2.88 5.02
C GLY A 272 20.01 -1.86 5.96
N VAL A 273 20.29 -0.57 5.75
CA VAL A 273 19.77 0.52 6.60
C VAL A 273 18.41 1.00 6.09
N ASN A 274 18.19 0.96 4.78
CA ASN A 274 16.93 1.37 4.16
C ASN A 274 16.02 0.17 4.01
N HIS A 275 14.89 0.18 4.70
CA HIS A 275 13.85 -0.84 4.60
C HIS A 275 12.68 -0.30 3.77
N THR A 276 12.05 -1.17 2.98
CA THR A 276 10.87 -0.79 2.21
C THR A 276 9.70 -0.52 3.15
N HIS A 277 8.92 0.52 2.84
CA HIS A 277 7.63 0.79 3.49
C HIS A 277 6.45 0.33 2.63
N ALA A 278 6.71 -0.46 1.57
CA ALA A 278 5.69 -1.02 0.69
C ALA A 278 4.68 -1.88 1.45
N THR A 279 3.43 -1.85 0.99
CA THR A 279 2.36 -2.68 1.51
C THR A 279 2.37 -4.05 0.83
N ILE A 280 2.56 -5.11 1.60
CA ILE A 280 2.53 -6.50 1.13
C ILE A 280 1.24 -7.13 1.62
N SER A 281 0.38 -7.60 0.71
CA SER A 281 -0.89 -8.18 1.12
C SER A 281 -1.33 -9.41 0.34
N HIS A 282 -2.16 -10.26 0.96
CA HIS A 282 -2.77 -11.42 0.29
C HIS A 282 -1.77 -12.39 -0.36
N CYS A 283 -0.51 -12.37 0.07
CA CYS A 283 0.53 -13.23 -0.50
C CYS A 283 0.61 -14.55 0.26
N VAL A 284 0.94 -15.61 -0.47
CA VAL A 284 1.17 -16.96 0.07
C VAL A 284 2.63 -17.31 -0.15
N LEU A 285 3.35 -17.62 0.94
CA LEU A 285 4.72 -18.09 0.94
C LEU A 285 4.74 -19.46 1.65
N GLU A 286 4.72 -20.55 0.89
CA GLU A 286 4.62 -21.91 1.43
C GLU A 286 5.57 -22.92 0.75
N ASN A 287 5.94 -23.99 1.45
CA ASN A 287 6.62 -25.19 0.91
C ASN A 287 8.10 -25.00 0.52
N PHE A 288 8.83 -24.17 1.26
CA PHE A 288 10.27 -23.99 1.04
C PHE A 288 11.06 -25.21 1.51
N ILE A 289 11.65 -25.95 0.57
CA ILE A 289 12.52 -27.11 0.86
C ILE A 289 13.99 -26.68 0.97
N THR A 290 14.39 -25.55 0.40
CA THR A 290 15.79 -25.13 0.30
C THR A 290 15.96 -23.63 0.54
N GLY A 291 15.99 -23.19 1.80
CA GLY A 291 16.22 -21.78 2.13
C GLY A 291 16.54 -21.55 3.60
N CYS A 292 17.40 -20.56 3.86
CA CYS A 292 17.72 -20.13 5.22
C CYS A 292 16.69 -19.10 5.69
N GLY A 293 15.50 -19.56 6.09
CA GLY A 293 14.58 -18.87 7.00
C GLY A 293 13.91 -17.58 6.52
N ARG A 294 14.64 -16.62 5.95
CA ARG A 294 14.18 -15.25 5.72
C ARG A 294 13.28 -15.18 4.49
N LEU A 295 11.98 -15.35 4.70
CA LEU A 295 10.97 -15.26 3.64
C LEU A 295 10.48 -13.85 3.44
N ILE A 296 10.36 -13.08 4.52
CA ILE A 296 10.10 -11.64 4.44
C ILE A 296 11.14 -10.94 5.30
N TYR A 297 11.96 -10.12 4.66
CA TYR A 297 13.08 -9.45 5.30
C TYR A 297 12.99 -7.95 5.10
N ALA A 298 13.22 -7.16 6.15
CA ALA A 298 13.40 -5.71 6.07
C ALA A 298 12.21 -4.94 5.42
N CYS A 299 10.98 -5.41 5.69
CA CYS A 299 9.75 -4.78 5.21
C CYS A 299 9.05 -4.06 6.38
N ASP A 300 9.23 -2.75 6.45
CA ASP A 300 8.71 -1.89 7.52
C ASP A 300 7.32 -1.32 7.19
N GLY A 301 6.83 -1.58 5.98
CA GLY A 301 5.45 -1.31 5.58
C GLY A 301 4.44 -2.26 6.22
N THR A 302 3.18 -2.16 5.78
CA THR A 302 2.11 -3.04 6.26
C THR A 302 2.21 -4.40 5.58
N ILE A 303 2.24 -5.47 6.37
CA ILE A 303 2.08 -6.85 5.93
C ILE A 303 0.71 -7.34 6.37
N SER A 304 -0.21 -7.57 5.44
CA SER A 304 -1.59 -7.93 5.77
C SER A 304 -2.14 -9.13 5.01
N ASN A 305 -3.02 -9.92 5.62
CA ASN A 305 -3.72 -11.02 4.93
C ASN A 305 -2.79 -12.05 4.26
N CYS A 306 -1.55 -12.17 4.73
CA CYS A 306 -0.55 -13.07 4.18
C CYS A 306 -0.55 -14.43 4.90
N THR A 307 -0.24 -15.49 4.15
CA THR A 307 0.00 -16.83 4.71
C THR A 307 1.46 -17.18 4.48
N VAL A 308 2.20 -17.39 5.56
CA VAL A 308 3.60 -17.85 5.52
C VAL A 308 3.68 -19.15 6.29
N ALA A 309 3.96 -20.26 5.60
CA ALA A 309 3.81 -21.54 6.24
C ALA A 309 4.67 -22.69 5.70
N ASN A 310 4.71 -23.77 6.48
CA ASN A 310 5.37 -25.04 6.14
C ASN A 310 6.80 -24.85 5.58
N ILE A 311 7.63 -24.16 6.36
CA ILE A 311 9.02 -23.90 5.99
C ILE A 311 9.86 -25.09 6.42
N GLY A 312 10.43 -25.80 5.44
CA GLY A 312 11.32 -26.93 5.65
C GLY A 312 12.71 -26.47 6.10
N TYR A 313 13.17 -26.99 7.23
CA TYR A 313 14.50 -26.71 7.78
C TYR A 313 15.59 -27.39 6.92
N MET A 314 16.23 -26.63 6.03
CA MET A 314 17.50 -27.02 5.39
C MET A 314 18.49 -25.86 5.32
N CYS A 315 18.76 -25.20 6.45
CA CYS A 315 19.92 -24.32 6.55
C CYS A 315 21.05 -25.05 7.28
N LEU A 316 22.22 -25.20 6.65
CA LEU A 316 23.45 -25.72 7.29
C LEU A 316 24.12 -24.68 8.21
N ARG A 317 23.45 -23.58 8.54
CA ARG A 317 24.01 -22.53 9.42
C ARG A 317 23.92 -22.95 10.88
N PRO A 318 24.85 -22.49 11.74
CA PRO A 318 24.86 -22.84 13.16
C PRO A 318 23.66 -22.28 13.95
N TRP A 319 22.91 -21.33 13.38
CA TRP A 319 21.85 -20.60 14.06
C TRP A 319 20.53 -20.71 13.28
N PRO A 320 19.40 -20.83 13.99
CA PRO A 320 18.06 -20.79 13.41
C PRO A 320 17.82 -19.47 12.63
N ALA A 321 16.99 -19.49 11.59
CA ALA A 321 16.73 -18.33 10.74
C ALA A 321 15.21 -18.07 10.72
N PRO A 322 14.73 -17.00 11.36
CA PRO A 322 13.31 -16.65 11.42
C PRO A 322 12.71 -16.39 10.04
N ALA A 323 11.40 -16.68 9.92
CA ALA A 323 10.62 -16.47 8.71
C ALA A 323 10.50 -15.00 8.33
N ILE A 324 10.24 -14.18 9.35
CA ILE A 324 10.06 -12.74 9.23
C ILE A 324 11.18 -12.08 10.02
N VAL A 325 12.01 -11.30 9.35
CA VAL A 325 13.18 -10.67 9.98
C VAL A 325 13.17 -9.19 9.70
N GLY A 326 13.39 -8.37 10.72
CA GLY A 326 13.59 -6.94 10.56
C GLY A 326 12.41 -6.21 9.92
N CYS A 327 11.20 -6.74 10.03
CA CYS A 327 9.98 -6.05 9.60
C CYS A 327 9.49 -5.22 10.79
N HIS A 328 9.75 -3.91 10.77
CA HIS A 328 9.48 -2.98 11.87
C HIS A 328 8.16 -2.19 11.67
N GLY A 329 7.23 -2.80 10.95
CA GLY A 329 5.94 -2.21 10.62
C GLY A 329 4.75 -2.84 11.35
N LEU A 330 3.59 -2.72 10.70
CA LEU A 330 2.36 -3.40 11.08
C LEU A 330 2.25 -4.74 10.36
N ILE A 331 2.07 -5.81 11.12
CA ILE A 331 1.71 -7.14 10.63
C ILE A 331 0.30 -7.43 11.14
N GLU A 332 -0.66 -7.55 10.24
CA GLU A 332 -2.06 -7.77 10.62
C GLU A 332 -2.77 -8.85 9.81
N ASN A 333 -3.76 -9.52 10.40
CA ASN A 333 -4.57 -10.51 9.71
C ASN A 333 -3.70 -11.58 9.00
N CYS A 334 -2.57 -12.00 9.56
CA CYS A 334 -1.64 -12.94 8.90
C CYS A 334 -1.65 -14.31 9.58
N ALA A 335 -1.28 -15.36 8.84
CA ALA A 335 -1.07 -16.71 9.37
C ALA A 335 0.40 -17.14 9.18
N PHE A 336 1.13 -17.27 10.29
CA PHE A 336 2.51 -17.76 10.35
C PHE A 336 2.53 -19.16 10.98
N VAL A 337 2.58 -20.20 10.14
CA VAL A 337 2.28 -21.57 10.57
C VAL A 337 3.38 -22.57 10.22
N ALA A 338 3.92 -23.30 11.20
CA ALA A 338 5.05 -24.20 10.96
C ALA A 338 6.25 -23.45 10.33
N VAL A 339 6.49 -22.25 10.84
CA VAL A 339 7.62 -21.39 10.46
C VAL A 339 8.71 -21.60 11.50
N SER A 340 9.83 -22.21 11.11
CA SER A 340 10.98 -22.34 12.02
C SER A 340 11.38 -20.93 12.44
N ASP A 341 11.30 -20.65 13.73
CA ASP A 341 11.82 -19.42 14.35
C ASP A 341 11.03 -18.14 14.14
N GLY A 342 9.86 -18.25 13.52
CA GLY A 342 8.81 -17.22 13.52
C GLY A 342 9.28 -15.84 13.11
N ILE A 343 9.48 -14.96 14.10
CA ILE A 343 9.69 -13.52 13.90
C ILE A 343 10.93 -13.04 14.66
N GLU A 344 11.80 -12.27 14.00
CA GLU A 344 12.89 -11.53 14.64
C GLU A 344 12.74 -10.04 14.39
N VAL A 345 12.59 -9.28 15.47
CA VAL A 345 12.72 -7.83 15.44
C VAL A 345 14.21 -7.50 15.53
N LEU A 346 14.71 -6.63 14.66
CA LEU A 346 16.11 -6.17 14.73
C LEU A 346 16.25 -5.02 15.74
N GLU A 347 17.48 -4.79 16.22
CA GLU A 347 17.81 -3.71 17.16
C GLU A 347 17.30 -2.35 16.65
N GLY A 348 16.68 -1.56 17.52
CA GLY A 348 16.07 -0.26 17.19
C GLY A 348 14.69 -0.36 16.51
N GLY A 349 14.28 -1.55 16.07
CA GLY A 349 13.02 -1.78 15.38
C GLY A 349 11.81 -1.91 16.30
N THR A 350 10.62 -1.58 15.76
CA THR A 350 9.34 -1.78 16.45
C THR A 350 8.38 -2.58 15.58
N CYS A 351 8.15 -3.85 15.88
CA CYS A 351 7.16 -4.65 15.16
C CYS A 351 5.82 -4.65 15.91
N THR A 352 4.71 -4.42 15.21
CA THR A 352 3.35 -4.53 15.75
C THR A 352 2.59 -5.66 15.08
N ILE A 353 2.13 -6.64 15.86
CA ILE A 353 1.34 -7.79 15.41
C ILE A 353 -0.09 -7.64 15.91
N LYS A 354 -1.07 -7.72 15.01
CA LYS A 354 -2.50 -7.63 15.34
C LYS A 354 -3.32 -8.68 14.60
N ASN A 355 -4.31 -9.28 15.25
CA ASN A 355 -5.24 -10.19 14.58
C ASN A 355 -4.57 -11.33 13.78
N CYS A 356 -3.39 -11.79 14.23
CA CYS A 356 -2.59 -12.80 13.54
C CYS A 356 -2.71 -14.17 14.22
N ILE A 357 -2.39 -15.21 13.46
CA ILE A 357 -2.21 -16.57 13.99
C ILE A 357 -0.76 -16.98 13.80
N LEU A 358 -0.05 -17.19 14.90
CA LEU A 358 1.32 -17.66 14.99
C LEU A 358 1.29 -19.05 15.64
N TYR A 359 1.42 -20.10 14.84
CA TYR A 359 1.13 -21.46 15.31
C TYR A 359 2.12 -22.50 14.83
N ARG A 360 2.44 -23.46 15.70
CA ARG A 360 3.26 -24.66 15.41
C ARG A 360 4.74 -24.35 15.19
N ASN A 361 5.56 -24.53 16.23
CA ASN A 361 7.01 -24.27 16.23
C ASN A 361 7.39 -22.80 15.98
N THR A 362 6.45 -21.88 16.22
CA THR A 362 6.66 -20.45 16.05
C THR A 362 7.20 -19.85 17.34
N TRP A 363 8.13 -18.92 17.22
CA TRP A 363 8.66 -18.13 18.33
C TRP A 363 9.04 -16.73 17.86
N ALA A 364 9.37 -15.85 18.80
CA ALA A 364 9.85 -14.53 18.46
C ALA A 364 11.15 -14.17 19.19
N VAL A 365 11.97 -13.33 18.53
CA VAL A 365 13.17 -12.72 19.11
C VAL A 365 13.03 -11.21 19.14
N VAL A 366 13.27 -10.64 20.30
CA VAL A 366 13.24 -9.21 20.55
C VAL A 366 14.53 -8.83 21.28
N PRO A 367 15.60 -8.45 20.56
CA PRO A 367 16.87 -8.07 21.14
C PRO A 367 16.75 -6.76 21.92
N SER A 368 17.81 -6.40 22.66
CA SER A 368 17.84 -5.13 23.38
C SER A 368 17.67 -3.96 22.40
N GLY A 369 16.92 -2.93 22.80
CA GLY A 369 16.61 -1.78 21.94
C GLY A 369 15.48 -2.02 20.92
N ALA A 370 14.99 -3.25 20.75
CA ALA A 370 13.83 -3.55 19.92
C ALA A 370 12.53 -3.59 20.74
N THR A 371 11.40 -3.34 20.07
CA THR A 371 10.05 -3.44 20.64
C THR A 371 9.18 -4.39 19.81
N LEU A 372 8.48 -5.30 20.48
CA LEU A 372 7.46 -6.14 19.89
C LEU A 372 6.13 -5.87 20.61
N ASN A 373 5.12 -5.51 19.83
CA ASN A 373 3.79 -5.29 20.34
C ASN A 373 2.82 -6.33 19.75
N ILE A 374 1.98 -6.95 20.57
CA ILE A 374 1.06 -8.01 20.13
C ILE A 374 -0.34 -7.81 20.72
N TRP A 375 -1.37 -7.80 19.89
CA TRP A 375 -2.78 -7.71 20.29
C TRP A 375 -3.68 -8.65 19.49
N TYR A 376 -4.75 -9.13 20.13
CA TYR A 376 -5.80 -9.92 19.48
C TYR A 376 -5.25 -11.03 18.58
N SER A 377 -4.18 -11.70 19.00
CA SER A 377 -3.49 -12.70 18.17
C SER A 377 -3.45 -14.05 18.87
N ASN A 378 -3.54 -15.12 18.09
CA ASN A 378 -3.29 -16.47 18.59
C ASN A 378 -1.79 -16.77 18.48
N PHE A 379 -1.06 -16.83 19.58
CA PHE A 379 0.37 -17.09 19.61
C PHE A 379 0.65 -18.37 20.41
N GLU A 380 1.08 -19.43 19.74
CA GLU A 380 1.38 -20.72 20.37
C GLU A 380 2.43 -20.56 21.48
N GLY A 381 2.11 -21.01 22.70
CA GLY A 381 2.95 -20.89 23.88
C GLY A 381 3.02 -19.47 24.46
N GLY A 382 2.23 -18.53 23.95
CA GLY A 382 2.09 -17.18 24.46
C GLY A 382 3.42 -16.44 24.62
N ARG A 383 3.51 -15.63 25.69
CA ARG A 383 4.69 -14.80 25.98
C ARG A 383 5.95 -15.63 26.27
N ASP A 384 5.81 -16.89 26.70
CA ASP A 384 6.94 -17.76 27.05
C ASP A 384 7.76 -18.20 25.81
N ARG A 385 7.21 -18.00 24.61
CA ARG A 385 7.87 -18.25 23.32
C ARG A 385 8.52 -17.01 22.70
N ILE A 386 8.68 -15.95 23.49
CA ILE A 386 9.36 -14.72 23.09
C ILE A 386 10.68 -14.61 23.85
N TRP A 387 11.78 -14.51 23.11
CA TRP A 387 13.14 -14.44 23.66
C TRP A 387 13.79 -13.09 23.42
N GLY A 388 14.79 -12.78 24.24
CA GLY A 388 15.60 -11.57 24.14
C GLY A 388 15.33 -10.56 25.26
N ASN A 389 16.04 -9.44 25.21
CA ASN A 389 16.06 -8.42 26.26
C ASN A 389 15.37 -7.10 25.83
N GLY A 390 14.61 -7.13 24.74
CA GLY A 390 13.83 -6.00 24.26
C GLY A 390 12.50 -5.82 24.99
N ILE A 391 11.72 -4.86 24.53
CA ILE A 391 10.41 -4.52 25.11
C ILE A 391 9.34 -5.38 24.45
N VAL A 392 8.55 -6.10 25.26
CA VAL A 392 7.40 -6.87 24.78
C VAL A 392 6.14 -6.29 25.40
N ASN A 393 5.30 -5.66 24.56
CA ASN A 393 4.00 -5.14 24.94
C ASN A 393 2.92 -6.17 24.60
N TRP A 394 2.48 -6.91 25.62
CA TRP A 394 1.45 -7.93 25.48
C TRP A 394 0.07 -7.33 25.76
N GLY A 395 -0.66 -7.03 24.69
CA GLY A 395 -1.98 -6.43 24.73
C GLY A 395 -3.12 -7.40 25.09
N PRO A 396 -4.36 -6.90 25.18
CA PRO A 396 -5.56 -7.72 25.31
C PRO A 396 -5.81 -8.61 24.08
N GLY A 397 -6.72 -9.56 24.24
CA GLY A 397 -7.25 -10.41 23.16
C GLY A 397 -6.31 -11.49 22.66
N ASN A 398 -5.06 -11.54 23.14
CA ASN A 398 -4.14 -12.61 22.76
C ASN A 398 -4.56 -13.94 23.39
N ILE A 399 -4.54 -15.01 22.58
CA ILE A 399 -4.91 -16.37 22.97
C ILE A 399 -3.77 -17.35 22.61
N ASP A 400 -3.81 -18.54 23.21
CA ASP A 400 -2.88 -19.65 22.94
C ASP A 400 -3.69 -20.94 22.88
N THR A 401 -4.08 -21.31 21.66
CA THR A 401 -4.95 -22.47 21.41
C THR A 401 -4.71 -23.03 20.01
N ASP A 402 -5.16 -24.26 19.77
CA ASP A 402 -5.17 -24.82 18.42
C ASP A 402 -6.13 -24.01 17.53
N PRO A 403 -5.65 -23.33 16.47
CA PRO A 403 -6.48 -22.56 15.55
C PRO A 403 -7.43 -23.45 14.73
N CYS A 404 -7.31 -24.77 14.79
CA CYS A 404 -8.18 -25.70 14.07
C CYS A 404 -8.22 -25.42 12.56
N PHE A 405 -7.06 -25.24 11.93
CA PHE A 405 -6.97 -25.10 10.47
C PHE A 405 -7.56 -26.32 9.74
N ALA A 406 -8.12 -26.11 8.56
CA ALA A 406 -8.67 -27.18 7.71
C ALA A 406 -7.64 -28.28 7.46
N ARG A 407 -6.46 -27.88 7.01
CA ARG A 407 -5.36 -28.77 6.69
C ARG A 407 -4.02 -28.02 6.74
N LEU A 408 -3.11 -28.50 7.56
CA LEU A 408 -1.74 -28.01 7.54
C LEU A 408 -1.02 -28.49 6.26
N GLY A 409 -0.20 -27.61 5.68
CA GLY A 409 0.72 -27.94 4.59
C GLY A 409 1.73 -29.01 4.99
N ASN A 410 2.26 -29.71 3.99
CA ASN A 410 3.38 -30.64 4.13
C ASN A 410 4.18 -30.73 2.81
N TRP A 411 5.27 -31.50 2.82
CA TRP A 411 6.16 -31.65 1.66
C TRP A 411 5.52 -32.25 0.40
N GLN A 412 4.25 -32.70 0.45
CA GLN A 412 3.51 -33.25 -0.69
C GLN A 412 2.38 -32.33 -1.18
N ALA A 413 1.93 -31.36 -0.37
CA ALA A 413 0.82 -30.49 -0.72
C ALA A 413 0.79 -29.22 0.14
N GLU A 414 0.53 -28.08 -0.52
CA GLU A 414 0.16 -26.81 0.12
C GLU A 414 -0.98 -26.98 1.12
N GLY A 415 -1.01 -26.18 2.18
CA GLY A 415 -2.02 -26.15 3.20
C GLY A 415 -3.34 -25.49 2.78
N ASP A 416 -4.32 -25.64 3.67
CA ASP A 416 -5.58 -24.92 3.70
C ASP A 416 -5.73 -24.33 5.11
N TYR A 417 -5.38 -23.04 5.22
CA TYR A 417 -5.33 -22.31 6.49
C TYR A 417 -6.63 -21.57 6.80
N HIS A 418 -7.74 -21.92 6.13
CA HIS A 418 -9.06 -21.52 6.59
C HIS A 418 -9.38 -22.20 7.93
N LEU A 419 -10.09 -21.51 8.81
CA LEU A 419 -10.47 -21.98 10.14
C LEU A 419 -11.64 -22.95 10.04
N LYS A 420 -11.58 -24.11 10.71
CA LYS A 420 -12.71 -25.03 10.73
C LYS A 420 -13.94 -24.38 11.35
N SER A 421 -15.10 -24.64 10.76
CA SER A 421 -16.37 -24.13 11.25
C SER A 421 -17.50 -25.12 11.03
N GLN A 422 -18.28 -25.37 12.09
CA GLN A 422 -19.54 -26.12 12.00
C GLN A 422 -20.64 -25.35 11.23
N ALA A 423 -20.52 -24.02 11.07
CA ALA A 423 -21.41 -23.21 10.26
C ALA A 423 -21.00 -23.16 8.78
N GLY A 424 -19.72 -23.35 8.50
CA GLY A 424 -19.18 -23.43 7.16
C GLY A 424 -17.82 -22.76 7.04
N ARG A 425 -16.86 -23.49 6.49
CA ARG A 425 -15.54 -23.01 6.09
C ARG A 425 -15.44 -22.99 4.58
N TRP A 426 -14.73 -22.01 4.01
CA TRP A 426 -14.46 -21.96 2.58
C TRP A 426 -13.50 -23.07 2.17
N GLU A 427 -13.84 -23.79 1.10
CA GLU A 427 -12.96 -24.75 0.45
C GLU A 427 -12.55 -24.16 -0.93
N PRO A 428 -11.25 -23.87 -1.15
CA PRO A 428 -10.81 -23.08 -2.29
C PRO A 428 -10.80 -23.82 -3.64
N ASN A 429 -10.69 -25.16 -3.67
CA ASN A 429 -10.61 -25.92 -4.91
C ASN A 429 -11.99 -26.10 -5.56
N SER A 430 -12.99 -26.38 -4.74
CA SER A 430 -14.40 -26.54 -5.11
C SER A 430 -15.14 -25.21 -5.13
N GLN A 431 -14.60 -24.18 -4.45
CA GLN A 431 -15.24 -22.87 -4.26
C GLN A 431 -16.61 -23.01 -3.59
N THR A 432 -16.68 -23.84 -2.54
CA THR A 432 -17.91 -24.12 -1.78
C THR A 432 -17.70 -24.01 -0.27
N TRP A 433 -18.81 -23.95 0.47
CA TRP A 433 -18.81 -23.98 1.93
C TRP A 433 -18.90 -25.41 2.44
N VAL A 434 -17.97 -25.81 3.30
CA VAL A 434 -17.91 -27.14 3.93
C VAL A 434 -18.15 -27.01 5.43
N GLN A 435 -19.05 -27.82 5.99
CA GLN A 435 -19.27 -27.89 7.43
C GLN A 435 -18.25 -28.84 8.07
N ASP A 436 -17.51 -28.34 9.05
CA ASP A 436 -16.58 -29.13 9.85
C ASP A 436 -17.25 -29.69 11.12
N ASN A 437 -16.53 -30.54 11.84
CA ASN A 437 -16.99 -31.13 13.10
C ASN A 437 -16.63 -30.29 14.34
N VAL A 438 -15.89 -29.20 14.16
CA VAL A 438 -15.41 -28.30 15.21
C VAL A 438 -15.41 -26.87 14.68
N THR A 439 -15.67 -25.91 15.55
CA THR A 439 -15.50 -24.49 15.26
C THR A 439 -14.23 -24.00 15.94
N SER A 440 -13.38 -23.35 15.15
CA SER A 440 -12.13 -22.78 15.64
C SER A 440 -12.38 -21.73 16.73
N PRO A 441 -11.57 -21.71 17.79
CA PRO A 441 -11.58 -20.62 18.77
C PRO A 441 -11.02 -19.29 18.22
N CYS A 442 -10.44 -19.29 17.02
CA CYS A 442 -9.97 -18.07 16.34
C CYS A 442 -11.06 -17.40 15.49
N ILE A 443 -12.25 -17.99 15.40
CA ILE A 443 -13.42 -17.36 14.79
C ILE A 443 -14.03 -16.36 15.77
N ASP A 444 -14.42 -15.17 15.30
CA ASP A 444 -14.97 -14.07 16.09
C ASP A 444 -14.05 -13.61 17.25
N ALA A 445 -12.73 -13.71 17.08
CA ALA A 445 -11.76 -13.53 18.16
C ALA A 445 -10.91 -12.25 18.06
N GLY A 446 -11.12 -11.44 17.02
CA GLY A 446 -10.42 -10.18 16.79
C GLY A 446 -10.85 -9.02 17.69
N ASP A 447 -10.34 -7.83 17.37
CA ASP A 447 -10.68 -6.59 18.09
C ASP A 447 -12.12 -6.16 17.81
N ILE A 448 -12.86 -5.76 18.84
CA ILE A 448 -14.25 -5.30 18.72
C ILE A 448 -14.37 -4.00 17.90
N TYR A 449 -13.29 -3.23 17.84
CA TYR A 449 -13.23 -1.97 17.09
C TYR A 449 -12.74 -2.15 15.66
N ASN A 450 -12.31 -3.35 15.28
CA ASN A 450 -11.93 -3.61 13.90
C ASN A 450 -13.18 -3.95 13.08
N PRO A 451 -13.32 -3.39 11.87
CA PRO A 451 -14.44 -3.73 11.01
C PRO A 451 -14.37 -5.21 10.63
N ILE A 452 -15.51 -5.88 10.64
CA ILE A 452 -15.65 -7.28 10.19
C ILE A 452 -15.32 -7.47 8.69
N GLY A 453 -15.13 -6.39 7.93
CA GLY A 453 -14.79 -6.45 6.51
C GLY A 453 -15.83 -7.20 5.68
N HIS A 454 -15.37 -8.11 4.83
CA HIS A 454 -16.19 -8.90 3.91
C HIS A 454 -16.58 -10.27 4.46
N GLU A 455 -16.47 -10.50 5.78
CA GLU A 455 -16.77 -11.81 6.36
C GLU A 455 -18.22 -12.24 6.12
N PRO A 456 -18.44 -13.48 5.64
CA PRO A 456 -19.74 -13.91 5.14
C PRO A 456 -20.67 -14.30 6.28
N PHE A 457 -21.96 -14.07 6.08
CA PHE A 457 -23.00 -14.45 7.03
C PHE A 457 -23.04 -15.99 7.30
N PRO A 458 -23.24 -16.40 8.57
CA PRO A 458 -23.16 -15.57 9.79
C PRO A 458 -21.70 -15.29 10.20
N ASN A 459 -21.43 -14.09 10.74
CA ASN A 459 -20.07 -13.56 11.00
C ASN A 459 -19.86 -12.94 12.40
N GLY A 460 -20.79 -13.18 13.34
CA GLY A 460 -20.59 -12.92 14.77
C GLY A 460 -20.29 -11.50 15.23
N GLY A 461 -20.23 -10.52 14.33
CA GLY A 461 -19.89 -9.14 14.67
C GLY A 461 -18.46 -8.98 15.19
N LEU A 462 -17.55 -9.91 14.91
CA LEU A 462 -16.13 -9.76 15.24
C LEU A 462 -15.31 -10.37 14.13
N ILE A 463 -14.24 -9.69 13.73
CA ILE A 463 -13.33 -10.21 12.71
C ILE A 463 -12.67 -11.51 13.21
N ASN A 464 -12.55 -12.50 12.33
CA ASN A 464 -11.77 -13.71 12.57
C ASN A 464 -10.27 -13.36 12.63
N MET A 465 -9.49 -14.11 13.42
CA MET A 465 -8.03 -13.99 13.38
C MET A 465 -7.42 -14.67 12.15
N GLY A 466 -6.28 -14.16 11.67
CA GLY A 466 -5.44 -14.80 10.65
C GLY A 466 -5.70 -14.33 9.21
N ALA A 467 -5.02 -14.99 8.25
CA ALA A 467 -4.94 -14.62 6.82
C ALA A 467 -6.27 -14.28 6.15
N PHE A 468 -7.33 -15.01 6.51
CA PHE A 468 -8.66 -14.90 5.90
C PHE A 468 -9.62 -14.02 6.69
N GLY A 469 -9.24 -13.54 7.88
CA GLY A 469 -10.05 -12.59 8.65
C GLY A 469 -10.32 -11.32 7.85
N GLY A 470 -11.56 -10.84 7.91
CA GLY A 470 -12.02 -9.67 7.17
C GLY A 470 -12.29 -9.92 5.68
N THR A 471 -12.12 -11.15 5.18
CA THR A 471 -12.27 -11.47 3.74
C THR A 471 -13.58 -12.19 3.43
N ALA A 472 -13.96 -12.21 2.14
CA ALA A 472 -15.11 -12.97 1.65
C ALA A 472 -14.98 -14.49 1.77
N GLU A 473 -13.76 -14.99 2.05
CA GLU A 473 -13.45 -16.41 2.23
C GLU A 473 -13.29 -16.78 3.72
N ALA A 474 -13.51 -15.83 4.65
CA ALA A 474 -13.46 -16.08 6.08
C ALA A 474 -14.49 -17.13 6.53
N SER A 475 -14.16 -17.86 7.58
CA SER A 475 -15.02 -18.96 8.06
C SER A 475 -16.19 -18.43 8.88
N LYS A 476 -17.35 -19.06 8.73
CA LYS A 476 -18.60 -18.58 9.32
C LYS A 476 -18.68 -18.85 10.81
N SER A 477 -19.35 -17.97 11.54
CA SER A 477 -19.60 -18.09 12.98
C SER A 477 -20.65 -19.15 13.28
N TYR A 478 -20.42 -19.96 14.31
CA TYR A 478 -21.34 -21.04 14.68
C TYR A 478 -21.97 -20.81 16.06
N PHE A 479 -23.30 -20.72 16.10
CA PHE A 479 -24.07 -20.42 17.31
C PHE A 479 -24.72 -21.67 17.94
N GLY A 480 -24.07 -22.82 17.81
CA GLY A 480 -24.52 -24.06 18.45
C GLY A 480 -25.64 -24.80 17.70
N LYS A 481 -26.09 -24.29 16.55
CA LYS A 481 -27.11 -24.90 15.67
C LYS A 481 -26.77 -24.68 14.20
N PRO A 482 -27.30 -25.53 13.29
CA PRO A 482 -27.13 -25.34 11.85
C PRO A 482 -27.63 -23.95 11.40
N VAL A 483 -26.90 -23.35 10.45
CA VAL A 483 -27.26 -22.07 9.84
C VAL A 483 -28.57 -22.21 9.06
N CYS A 484 -29.42 -21.20 9.18
CA CYS A 484 -30.68 -21.14 8.44
C CYS A 484 -30.48 -21.15 6.93
N GLU A 485 -31.19 -22.02 6.21
CA GLU A 485 -31.18 -22.03 4.73
C GLU A 485 -31.85 -20.77 4.15
N THR A 486 -32.76 -20.16 4.91
CA THR A 486 -33.44 -18.91 4.54
C THR A 486 -32.91 -17.77 5.40
N ILE A 487 -32.39 -16.73 4.75
CA ILE A 487 -31.96 -15.51 5.45
C ILE A 487 -33.22 -14.79 5.96
N VAL A 488 -33.33 -14.69 7.29
CA VAL A 488 -34.41 -13.95 7.96
C VAL A 488 -33.87 -12.58 8.36
N ALA A 489 -34.57 -11.52 7.98
CA ALA A 489 -34.16 -10.17 8.37
C ALA A 489 -34.15 -10.02 9.90
N GLY A 490 -33.00 -9.61 10.44
CA GLY A 490 -32.78 -9.47 11.88
C GLY A 490 -32.29 -10.72 12.60
N ASP A 491 -32.14 -11.86 11.91
CA ASP A 491 -31.46 -13.05 12.41
C ASP A 491 -29.98 -12.93 12.02
N VAL A 492 -29.18 -12.29 12.88
CA VAL A 492 -27.78 -11.95 12.61
C VAL A 492 -26.86 -13.14 12.88
N ASN A 493 -27.26 -14.02 13.80
CA ASN A 493 -26.50 -15.21 14.13
C ASN A 493 -26.87 -16.43 13.25
N GLY A 494 -27.96 -16.34 12.47
CA GLY A 494 -28.37 -17.38 11.53
C GLY A 494 -28.98 -18.61 12.18
N ASP A 495 -29.48 -18.53 13.41
CA ASP A 495 -30.07 -19.65 14.16
C ASP A 495 -31.57 -19.88 13.87
N CYS A 496 -32.09 -19.23 12.82
CA CYS A 496 -33.49 -19.16 12.41
C CYS A 496 -34.43 -18.48 13.42
N ARG A 497 -33.91 -17.71 14.39
CA ARG A 497 -34.74 -17.03 15.39
C ARG A 497 -34.25 -15.62 15.66
N VAL A 498 -35.01 -14.63 15.19
CA VAL A 498 -34.83 -13.24 15.63
C VAL A 498 -35.11 -13.12 17.13
N ASN A 499 -34.07 -12.90 17.93
CA ASN A 499 -34.15 -12.79 19.38
C ASN A 499 -33.14 -11.78 19.95
N PHE A 500 -33.01 -11.72 21.28
CA PHE A 500 -32.16 -10.72 21.92
C PHE A 500 -30.67 -10.93 21.64
N LEU A 501 -30.24 -12.14 21.28
CA LEU A 501 -28.86 -12.40 20.88
C LEU A 501 -28.53 -11.70 19.56
N ASP A 502 -29.44 -11.68 18.59
CA ASP A 502 -29.26 -10.95 17.34
C ASP A 502 -29.20 -9.44 17.57
N PHE A 503 -30.05 -8.95 18.47
CA PHE A 503 -30.00 -7.55 18.88
C PHE A 503 -28.66 -7.23 19.53
N GLN A 504 -28.12 -8.11 20.39
CA GLN A 504 -26.82 -7.92 21.02
C GLN A 504 -25.69 -7.85 19.98
N LEU A 505 -25.66 -8.77 19.00
CA LEU A 505 -24.66 -8.75 17.92
C LEU A 505 -24.77 -7.48 17.09
N THR A 506 -25.99 -7.07 16.73
CA THR A 506 -26.24 -5.81 16.02
C THR A 506 -25.80 -4.61 16.85
N ALA A 507 -26.00 -4.67 18.17
CA ALA A 507 -25.66 -3.60 19.09
C ALA A 507 -24.15 -3.39 19.27
N LEU A 508 -23.31 -4.40 18.96
CA LEU A 508 -21.85 -4.27 19.03
C LEU A 508 -21.33 -3.15 18.13
N HIS A 509 -21.93 -2.99 16.95
CA HIS A 509 -21.54 -1.98 15.96
C HIS A 509 -22.56 -0.85 15.81
N TRP A 510 -23.49 -0.73 16.77
CA TRP A 510 -24.59 0.22 16.66
C TRP A 510 -24.07 1.65 16.81
N LEU A 511 -24.26 2.47 15.76
CA LEU A 511 -23.72 3.83 15.63
C LEU A 511 -22.20 3.90 15.43
N GLU A 512 -21.54 2.80 15.05
CA GLU A 512 -20.17 2.91 14.54
C GLU A 512 -20.17 3.72 13.24
N ASP A 513 -19.40 4.79 13.24
CA ASP A 513 -19.17 5.62 12.06
C ASP A 513 -17.95 5.04 11.34
N ASN A 514 -18.14 4.42 10.17
CA ASN A 514 -17.08 3.78 9.36
C ASN A 514 -16.13 4.82 8.71
N THR A 515 -15.87 5.93 9.39
CA THR A 515 -14.84 6.90 9.00
C THR A 515 -13.48 6.33 9.41
N PRO A 516 -12.46 6.34 8.51
CA PRO A 516 -11.12 5.90 8.87
C PRO A 516 -10.62 6.71 10.08
N PRO A 517 -9.96 6.09 11.07
CA PRO A 517 -9.37 6.84 12.16
C PRO A 517 -8.34 7.83 11.59
N PRO A 518 -8.25 9.06 12.11
CA PRO A 518 -7.17 9.97 11.73
C PRO A 518 -5.81 9.30 12.04
N PRO A 519 -4.77 9.57 11.25
CA PRO A 519 -3.45 9.01 11.48
C PRO A 519 -3.00 9.28 12.93
N PRO A 520 -2.28 8.34 13.56
CA PRO A 520 -1.88 8.46 14.95
C PRO A 520 -1.12 9.77 15.17
N LEU A 521 -1.63 10.61 16.06
CA LEU A 521 -0.97 11.83 16.48
C LEU A 521 0.41 11.46 17.03
N LEU A 522 1.46 11.84 16.31
CA LEU A 522 2.81 11.88 16.85
C LEU A 522 2.77 12.75 18.11
N LEU A 523 2.90 12.13 19.27
CA LEU A 523 3.04 12.85 20.53
C LEU A 523 4.31 13.71 20.40
N SER A 524 4.11 15.03 20.32
CA SER A 524 5.19 16.00 20.42
C SER A 524 6.00 15.71 21.69
N PRO A 525 7.34 15.72 21.64
CA PRO A 525 8.14 15.54 22.84
C PRO A 525 7.79 16.62 23.87
N PRO A 526 7.80 16.30 25.19
CA PRO A 526 7.47 17.26 26.23
C PRO A 526 8.43 18.46 26.22
N PRO A 527 7.97 19.63 26.71
CA PRO A 527 8.64 20.93 26.57
C PRO A 527 10.02 21.03 27.22
#